data_AF-A0A482EAT7-F1
#
_entry.id   AF-A0A482EAT7-F1
#
_cell.length_a   1.000
_cell.length_b   1.000
_cell.length_c   1.000
_cell.angle_alpha   90.00
_cell.angle_beta   90.00
_cell.angle_gamma   90.00
#
_symmetry.space_group_name_H-M   'P 1'
#
loop_
_entity.id
_entity.type
_entity.pdbx_description
1 polymer ?
#
loop_
_entity_poly.entity_id
_entity_poly.type
_entity_poly.pdbx_seq_one_letter_code
_entity_poly.pdbx_strand_id
1 'polypeptide(L)'
;MFKAEKTKNVGIFYVSGKDNFERLITIFNGNLSTKSKQKEFENWLLTFNQQYKMDINYKNNLIIPSLSNSWISGFFDALGCFNGRIKNCKKNKFNKVPYLSFSIKYNEFYIIKLLRDVFLNTQKKKS
;
A
#
# COMPACT_ATOMS: atom_id res chain seq x y z
N MET A 1 -8.47 2.11 -19.86
CA MET A 1 -9.52 3.12 -20.15
C MET A 1 -9.98 3.75 -18.84
N PHE A 2 -9.95 5.08 -18.71
CA PHE A 2 -10.53 5.77 -17.56
C PHE A 2 -12.03 5.94 -17.76
N LYS A 3 -12.81 5.60 -16.74
CA LYS A 3 -14.27 5.84 -16.73
C LYS A 3 -14.63 6.51 -15.41
N ALA A 4 -15.36 7.62 -15.49
CA ALA A 4 -16.02 8.20 -14.34
C ALA A 4 -17.27 7.35 -14.01
N GLU A 5 -17.41 6.95 -12.76
CA GLU A 5 -18.60 6.22 -12.32
C GLU A 5 -19.74 7.24 -12.10
N LYS A 6 -20.92 7.00 -12.71
CA LYS A 6 -22.01 8.01 -12.69
C LYS A 6 -22.67 8.17 -11.33
N THR A 7 -22.52 7.18 -10.44
CA THR A 7 -23.21 7.11 -9.15
C THR A 7 -22.32 7.45 -7.96
N LYS A 8 -21.00 7.54 -8.17
CA LYS A 8 -20.01 7.86 -7.14
C LYS A 8 -19.02 8.86 -7.71
N ASN A 9 -18.58 9.83 -6.92
CA ASN A 9 -17.50 10.75 -7.29
C ASN A 9 -16.14 10.04 -7.25
N VAL A 10 -15.98 8.99 -8.07
CA VAL A 10 -14.80 8.12 -8.14
C VAL A 10 -14.43 7.91 -9.61
N GLY A 11 -13.14 8.06 -9.92
CA GLY A 11 -12.58 7.65 -11.20
C GLY A 11 -12.05 6.22 -11.10
N ILE A 12 -12.38 5.38 -12.09
CA ILE A 12 -11.90 4.00 -12.15
C ILE A 12 -10.92 3.85 -13.31
N PHE A 13 -9.75 3.27 -13.00
CA PHE A 13 -8.75 2.89 -14.00
C PHE A 13 -8.87 1.41 -14.34
N TYR A 14 -9.37 1.12 -15.55
CA TYR A 14 -9.50 -0.25 -16.05
C TYR A 14 -8.35 -0.61 -17.00
N VAL A 15 -7.76 -1.78 -16.77
CA VAL A 15 -6.77 -2.40 -17.65
C VAL A 15 -7.36 -3.68 -18.22
N SER A 16 -7.22 -3.88 -19.53
CA SER A 16 -7.68 -5.08 -20.23
C SER A 16 -6.80 -5.36 -21.44
N GLY A 17 -6.86 -6.61 -21.92
CA GLY A 17 -6.08 -7.08 -23.06
C GLY A 17 -4.74 -7.69 -22.65
N LYS A 18 -4.27 -8.64 -23.46
CA LYS A 18 -3.08 -9.45 -23.19
C LYS A 18 -1.84 -8.58 -22.91
N ASP A 19 -1.48 -7.72 -23.85
CA ASP A 19 -0.25 -6.91 -23.76
C ASP A 19 -0.23 -6.00 -22.54
N ASN A 20 -1.39 -5.47 -22.14
CA ASN A 20 -1.48 -4.63 -20.95
C ASN A 20 -1.36 -5.47 -19.66
N PHE A 21 -1.90 -6.67 -19.65
CA PHE A 21 -1.70 -7.60 -18.54
C PHE A 21 -0.24 -8.04 -18.42
N GLU A 22 0.46 -8.31 -19.53
CA GLU A 22 1.90 -8.61 -19.52
C GLU A 22 2.73 -7.48 -18.91
N ARG A 23 2.38 -6.22 -19.19
CA ARG A 23 2.98 -5.06 -18.53
C ARG A 23 2.74 -5.05 -17.02
N LEU A 24 1.50 -5.32 -16.59
CA LEU A 24 1.19 -5.42 -15.16
C LEU A 24 1.93 -6.59 -14.49
N ILE A 25 2.05 -7.74 -15.16
CA ILE A 25 2.82 -8.89 -14.68
C ILE A 25 4.28 -8.47 -14.48
N THR A 26 4.86 -7.73 -15.42
CA THR A 26 6.25 -7.24 -15.31
C THR A 26 6.43 -6.31 -14.11
N ILE A 27 5.44 -5.45 -13.83
CA ILE A 27 5.48 -4.53 -12.69
C ILE A 27 5.33 -5.28 -11.36
N PHE A 28 4.40 -6.23 -11.26
CA PHE A 28 4.04 -6.85 -9.98
C PHE A 28 4.84 -8.11 -9.64
N ASN A 29 5.27 -8.90 -10.62
CA ASN A 29 5.87 -10.21 -10.38
C ASN A 29 7.22 -10.08 -9.63
N GLY A 30 7.21 -10.44 -8.34
CA GLY A 30 8.36 -10.31 -7.44
C GLY A 30 8.53 -8.93 -6.78
N ASN A 31 7.59 -7.99 -7.00
CA ASN A 31 7.64 -6.63 -6.46
C ASN A 31 6.55 -6.34 -5.39
N LEU A 32 5.82 -7.37 -4.95
CA LEU A 32 4.77 -7.24 -3.93
C LEU A 32 5.36 -7.48 -2.52
N SER A 33 4.82 -6.75 -1.53
CA SER A 33 5.30 -6.83 -0.13
C SER A 33 4.33 -7.52 0.82
N THR A 34 3.06 -7.68 0.45
CA THR A 34 2.05 -8.29 1.32
C THR A 34 1.70 -9.70 0.85
N LYS A 35 1.45 -10.60 1.81
CA LYS A 35 1.22 -12.02 1.50
C LYS A 35 -0.13 -12.22 0.82
N SER A 36 -1.14 -11.44 1.20
CA SER A 36 -2.46 -11.50 0.56
C SER A 36 -2.37 -11.14 -0.92
N LYS A 37 -1.67 -10.06 -1.27
CA LYS A 37 -1.53 -9.60 -2.65
C LYS A 37 -0.65 -10.50 -3.49
N GLN A 38 0.38 -11.12 -2.91
CA GLN A 38 1.14 -12.17 -3.59
C GLN A 38 0.25 -13.34 -3.99
N LYS A 39 -0.59 -13.84 -3.08
CA LYS A 39 -1.50 -14.96 -3.37
C LYS A 39 -2.56 -14.60 -4.41
N GLU A 40 -3.14 -13.41 -4.32
CA GLU A 40 -4.08 -12.91 -5.35
C GLU A 40 -3.40 -12.81 -6.72
N PHE A 41 -2.17 -12.29 -6.76
CA PHE A 41 -1.39 -12.16 -7.99
C PHE A 41 -0.99 -13.52 -8.58
N GLU A 42 -0.57 -14.48 -7.75
CA GLU A 42 -0.24 -15.84 -8.17
C GLU A 42 -1.43 -16.52 -8.84
N ASN A 43 -2.61 -16.46 -8.21
CA ASN A 43 -3.84 -16.98 -8.81
C ASN A 43 -4.18 -16.31 -10.13
N TRP A 44 -4.06 -14.97 -10.19
CA TRP A 44 -4.31 -14.22 -11.41
C TRP A 44 -3.32 -14.58 -12.53
N LEU A 45 -2.04 -14.76 -12.21
CA LEU A 45 -1.00 -15.17 -13.15
C LEU A 45 -1.26 -16.58 -13.70
N LEU A 46 -1.70 -17.52 -12.85
CA LEU A 46 -2.10 -18.86 -13.28
C LEU A 46 -3.25 -18.80 -14.29
N THR A 47 -4.29 -18.00 -14.01
CA THR A 47 -5.39 -17.80 -14.95
C THR A 47 -4.93 -17.15 -16.25
N PHE A 48 -4.05 -16.14 -16.18
CA PHE A 48 -3.48 -15.50 -17.36
C PHE A 48 -2.71 -16.49 -18.24
N ASN A 49 -1.84 -17.31 -17.64
CA ASN A 49 -1.06 -18.33 -18.34
C ASN A 49 -1.97 -19.35 -19.04
N GLN A 50 -3.01 -19.83 -18.37
CA GLN A 50 -4.00 -20.74 -18.96
C GLN A 50 -4.76 -20.11 -20.12
N GLN A 51 -5.26 -18.88 -19.94
CA GLN A 51 -6.07 -18.19 -20.95
C GLN A 51 -5.28 -17.88 -22.22
N TYR A 52 -4.03 -17.44 -22.08
CA TYR A 52 -3.21 -16.99 -23.20
C TYR A 52 -2.15 -18.01 -23.65
N LYS A 53 -2.16 -19.22 -23.09
CA LYS A 53 -1.20 -20.30 -23.36
C LYS A 53 0.26 -19.84 -23.16
N MET A 54 0.49 -19.15 -22.06
CA MET A 54 1.81 -18.64 -21.66
C MET A 54 2.37 -19.48 -20.50
N ASP A 55 3.67 -19.37 -20.26
CA ASP A 55 4.37 -20.06 -19.17
C ASP A 55 5.24 -19.10 -18.38
N ILE A 56 4.62 -18.07 -17.78
CA ILE A 56 5.33 -17.09 -16.97
C ILE A 56 5.45 -17.61 -15.54
N ASN A 57 6.69 -17.80 -15.08
CA ASN A 57 6.99 -18.22 -13.72
C ASN A 57 6.67 -17.15 -12.68
N TYR A 58 5.99 -17.54 -11.60
CA TYR A 58 5.78 -16.71 -10.43
C TYR A 58 7.09 -16.52 -9.65
N LYS A 59 7.42 -15.27 -9.30
CA LYS A 59 8.57 -14.92 -8.47
C LYS A 59 8.12 -14.71 -7.03
N ASN A 60 8.41 -15.70 -6.18
CA ASN A 60 8.11 -15.64 -4.76
C ASN A 60 9.11 -14.77 -3.98
N ASN A 61 9.19 -13.49 -4.33
CA ASN A 61 10.03 -12.51 -3.66
C ASN A 61 9.13 -11.53 -2.90
N LEU A 62 9.40 -11.36 -1.60
CA LEU A 62 8.71 -10.40 -0.78
C LEU A 62 9.58 -9.14 -0.64
N ILE A 63 9.15 -8.05 -1.27
CA ILE A 63 9.84 -6.77 -1.12
C ILE A 63 9.68 -6.30 0.31
N ILE A 64 10.80 -5.99 0.96
CA ILE A 64 10.82 -5.46 2.32
C ILE A 64 10.56 -3.94 2.24
N PRO A 65 9.45 -3.44 2.82
CA PRO A 65 9.23 -2.00 2.91
C PRO A 65 10.37 -1.32 3.65
N SER A 66 10.88 -0.21 3.10
CA SER A 66 11.94 0.57 3.75
C SER A 66 11.75 2.05 3.44
N LEU A 67 12.47 2.91 4.18
CA LEU A 67 12.54 4.34 3.86
C LEU A 67 13.44 4.64 2.64
N SER A 68 14.16 3.65 2.13
CA SER A 68 15.01 3.80 0.94
C SER A 68 14.27 3.46 -0.37
N ASN A 69 12.99 3.06 -0.27
CA ASN A 69 12.15 2.79 -1.42
C ASN A 69 10.78 3.48 -1.27
N SER A 70 10.07 3.64 -2.39
CA SER A 70 8.77 4.34 -2.44
C SER A 70 7.59 3.47 -2.00
N TRP A 71 7.83 2.28 -1.45
CA TRP A 71 6.74 1.37 -1.09
C TRP A 71 5.90 1.94 0.07
N ILE A 72 6.56 2.45 1.11
CA ILE A 72 5.88 3.01 2.29
C ILE A 72 5.03 4.23 1.91
N SER A 73 5.52 5.11 1.03
CA SER A 73 4.76 6.27 0.58
C SER A 73 3.50 5.87 -0.18
N GLY A 74 3.61 4.94 -1.14
CA GLY A 74 2.43 4.45 -1.88
C GLY A 74 1.42 3.75 -0.96
N PHE A 75 1.90 3.01 0.04
CA PHE A 75 1.03 2.38 1.05
C PHE A 75 0.30 3.41 1.92
N PHE A 76 0.97 4.51 2.30
CA PHE A 76 0.38 5.58 3.10
C PHE A 76 -0.59 6.44 2.30
N ASP A 77 -0.32 6.69 1.02
CA ASP A 77 -1.27 7.40 0.16
C ASP A 77 -2.58 6.61 0.00
N ALA A 78 -2.51 5.27 0.01
CA ALA A 78 -3.67 4.42 -0.13
C ALA A 78 -4.46 4.20 1.18
N LEU A 79 -3.78 4.09 2.33
CA LEU A 79 -4.38 3.62 3.59
C LEU A 79 -4.10 4.51 4.81
N GLY A 80 -3.18 5.46 4.67
CA GLY A 80 -2.81 6.38 5.74
C GLY A 80 -3.87 7.45 5.96
N CYS A 81 -4.05 7.82 7.22
CA CYS A 81 -4.94 8.90 7.62
C CYS A 81 -4.20 9.88 8.51
N PHE A 82 -4.02 11.11 8.00
CA PHE A 82 -3.55 12.26 8.75
C PHE A 82 -4.75 12.98 9.36
N ASN A 83 -4.75 13.14 10.67
CA ASN A 83 -5.85 13.75 11.40
C ASN A 83 -5.33 14.83 12.36
N GLY A 84 -5.88 16.03 12.24
CA GLY A 84 -5.67 17.14 13.16
C GLY A 84 -6.95 17.43 13.93
N ARG A 85 -6.86 17.52 15.26
CA ARG A 85 -7.99 17.91 16.11
C ARG A 85 -7.53 18.83 17.23
N ILE A 86 -8.45 19.61 17.77
CA ILE A 86 -8.21 20.44 18.95
C ILE A 86 -8.72 19.70 20.18
N LYS A 87 -7.86 19.50 21.17
CA LYS A 87 -8.23 18.90 22.46
C LYS A 87 -8.36 20.01 23.50
N ASN A 88 -9.31 19.86 24.41
CA ASN A 88 -9.40 20.75 25.57
C ASN A 88 -8.23 20.47 26.52
N CYS A 89 -7.56 21.51 26.97
CA CYS A 89 -6.42 21.42 27.88
C CYS A 89 -6.47 22.59 28.88
N LYS A 90 -6.90 22.33 30.12
CA LYS A 90 -7.06 23.34 31.17
C LYS A 90 -5.75 24.00 31.63
N LYS A 91 -4.58 23.51 31.16
CA LYS A 91 -3.25 23.96 31.60
C LYS A 91 -2.66 25.09 30.74
N ASN A 92 -3.29 25.47 29.64
CA ASN A 92 -2.78 26.53 28.77
C ASN A 92 -3.74 27.73 28.70
N LYS A 93 -3.20 28.89 28.33
CA LYS A 93 -3.93 30.17 28.27
C LYS A 93 -5.19 30.11 27.41
N PHE A 94 -5.22 29.23 26.41
CA PHE A 94 -6.31 29.10 25.44
C PHE A 94 -7.30 27.97 25.74
N ASN A 95 -7.09 27.24 26.84
CA ASN A 95 -7.79 26.01 27.21
C ASN A 95 -7.87 24.93 26.11
N LYS A 96 -7.01 25.00 25.08
CA LYS A 96 -7.09 24.22 23.83
C LYS A 96 -5.69 23.89 23.32
N VAL A 97 -5.45 22.66 22.87
CA VAL A 97 -4.16 22.22 22.30
C VAL A 97 -4.38 21.52 20.97
N PRO A 98 -3.60 21.84 19.91
CA PRO A 98 -3.62 21.07 18.68
C PRO A 98 -3.07 19.66 18.93
N TYR A 99 -3.72 18.67 18.35
CA TYR A 99 -3.32 17.27 18.39
C TYR A 99 -3.30 16.73 16.96
N LEU A 100 -2.10 16.44 16.48
CA LEU A 100 -1.86 15.80 15.20
C LEU A 100 -1.67 14.31 15.42
N SER A 101 -2.24 13.50 14.54
CA SER A 101 -2.09 12.05 14.56
C SER A 101 -2.03 11.50 13.16
N PHE A 102 -1.25 10.44 13.00
CA PHE A 102 -1.24 9.60 11.83
C PHE A 102 -1.69 8.21 12.23
N SER A 103 -2.51 7.57 11.40
CA SER A 103 -3.01 6.22 11.65
C SER A 103 -3.12 5.43 10.36
N ILE A 104 -2.97 4.12 10.47
CA ILE A 104 -3.14 3.16 9.38
C ILE A 104 -3.98 2.02 9.92
N LYS A 105 -4.92 1.51 9.12
CA LYS A 105 -5.67 0.29 9.41
C LYS A 105 -5.41 -0.70 8.30
N TYR A 106 -4.86 -1.86 8.65
CA TYR A 106 -4.61 -2.94 7.70
C TYR A 106 -4.69 -4.30 8.41
N ASN A 107 -5.12 -5.32 7.67
CA ASN A 107 -5.42 -6.64 8.25
C ASN A 107 -4.16 -7.49 8.47
N GLU A 108 -3.06 -7.25 7.73
CA GLU A 108 -1.83 -8.00 7.90
C GLU A 108 -0.93 -7.39 8.98
N PHE A 109 -0.97 -7.97 10.18
CA PHE A 109 -0.17 -7.51 11.33
C PHE A 109 1.33 -7.45 11.04
N TYR A 110 1.86 -8.38 10.23
CA TYR A 110 3.27 -8.38 9.83
C TYR A 110 3.71 -7.05 9.20
N ILE A 111 2.89 -6.49 8.29
CA ILE A 111 3.19 -5.21 7.63
C ILE A 111 3.17 -4.07 8.64
N ILE A 112 2.18 -4.04 9.53
CA ILE A 112 2.08 -3.02 10.58
C ILE A 112 3.29 -3.06 11.52
N LYS A 113 3.70 -4.27 11.94
CA LYS A 113 4.90 -4.46 12.76
C LYS A 113 6.16 -3.98 12.04
N LEU A 114 6.32 -4.36 10.78
CA LEU A 114 7.48 -3.97 9.97
C LEU A 114 7.56 -2.44 9.82
N LEU A 115 6.46 -1.78 9.48
CA LEU A 115 6.40 -0.33 9.38
C LEU A 115 6.78 0.35 10.70
N ARG A 116 6.21 -0.11 11.82
CA ARG A 116 6.58 0.40 13.15
C ARG A 116 8.08 0.30 13.39
N ASP A 117 8.68 -0.85 13.11
CA ASP A 117 10.09 -1.11 13.38
C ASP A 117 10.99 -0.23 12.47
N VAL A 118 10.60 0.01 11.21
CA VAL A 118 11.28 0.96 10.31
C VAL A 118 11.34 2.36 10.91
N PHE A 119 10.21 2.90 11.40
CA PHE A 119 10.18 4.25 11.96
C PHE A 119 10.86 4.36 13.33
N LEU A 120 10.72 3.35 14.21
CA LEU A 120 11.38 3.34 15.52
C LEU A 120 12.91 3.22 15.42
N ASN A 121 13.42 2.38 14.51
CA ASN A 121 14.87 2.22 14.33
C ASN A 121 15.53 3.48 13.75
N THR A 122 14.76 4.31 13.04
CA THR A 122 15.25 5.60 12.52
C THR A 122 15.52 6.59 13.65
N GLN A 123 14.78 6.52 14.76
CA GLN A 123 15.00 7.38 15.93
C GLN A 123 16.28 7.01 16.68
N LYS A 124 16.61 5.71 16.75
CA LYS A 124 17.81 5.22 17.45
C LYS A 124 19.13 5.59 16.79
N LYS A 125 19.15 5.83 15.48
CA LYS A 125 20.37 6.25 14.75
C LYS A 125 20.69 7.74 14.89
N LYS A 126 19.85 8.51 15.58
CA LYS A 126 20.04 9.95 15.82
C LYS A 126 20.45 10.28 17.26
N SER A 127 20.93 9.28 18.02
CA SER A 127 21.49 9.41 19.37
C SER A 127 22.90 8.82 19.38
#